data_AF-A0A0L7CSI2-F1
#
_entry.id   AF-A0A0L7CSI2-F1
#
_cell.length_a   1.000
_cell.length_b   1.000
_cell.length_c   1.000
_cell.angle_alpha   90.00
_cell.angle_beta   90.00
_cell.angle_gamma   90.00
#
_symmetry.space_group_name_H-M   'P 1'
#
loop_
_entity.id
_entity.type
_entity.pdbx_description
1 polymer ?
#
loop_
_entity_poly.entity_id
_entity_poly.type
_entity_poly.pdbx_seq_one_letter_code
_entity_poly.pdbx_strand_id
1 'polypeptide(L)'
;MTPHWVPPLMSQIVNETFSHYENRLYAVFENDFIVSHPHYRGLPVHVRRREEESDGKWAGFVHITTEEDHETGQRMTDMDRCERIRYPRPSIDYCEECPSCSYTQCEKPLIWEEDWRNRTRVHILVRPERYLVILEPHPEKERPYCMLVTAYYLNYESSYNGQLRRYDRAKRAGKIIQ
;
A
#
# COMPACT_ATOMS: atom_id res chain seq x y z
N MET A 1 -10.88 16.58 -0.79
CA MET A 1 -9.75 17.01 0.08
C MET A 1 -8.99 15.77 0.49
N THR A 2 -7.65 15.80 0.49
CA THR A 2 -6.86 14.63 0.90
C THR A 2 -7.17 14.22 2.35
N PRO A 3 -7.16 12.92 2.71
CA PRO A 3 -7.31 12.50 4.10
C PRO A 3 -6.27 13.17 5.01
N HIS A 4 -6.67 13.61 6.21
CA HIS A 4 -5.77 14.30 7.15
C HIS A 4 -4.57 13.48 7.61
N TRP A 5 -4.64 12.16 7.47
CA TRP A 5 -3.58 11.23 7.85
C TRP A 5 -2.55 10.99 6.74
N VAL A 6 -2.74 11.56 5.54
CA VAL A 6 -1.77 11.42 4.44
C VAL A 6 -0.47 12.13 4.84
N PRO A 7 0.65 11.41 4.94
CA PRO A 7 1.93 12.01 5.31
C PRO A 7 2.53 12.78 4.12
N PRO A 8 3.48 13.70 4.36
CA PRO A 8 4.24 14.31 3.27
C PRO A 8 5.12 13.27 2.56
N LEU A 9 5.45 13.55 1.29
CA LEU A 9 6.42 12.78 0.52
C LEU A 9 7.79 12.79 1.20
N MET A 10 8.50 11.67 1.10
CA MET A 10 9.85 11.50 1.62
C MET A 10 10.83 11.49 0.44
N SER A 11 11.13 12.66 -0.13
CA SER A 11 12.05 12.76 -1.26
C SER A 11 13.52 12.51 -0.90
N GLN A 12 14.30 12.21 -1.93
CA GLN A 12 15.76 12.16 -1.84
C GLN A 12 16.31 13.56 -1.54
N ILE A 13 17.24 13.66 -0.59
CA ILE A 13 17.84 14.94 -0.22
C ILE A 13 18.85 15.36 -1.30
N VAL A 14 18.99 16.67 -1.52
CA VAL A 14 20.00 17.22 -2.45
C VAL A 14 21.39 16.73 -2.06
N ASN A 15 22.15 16.20 -3.03
CA ASN A 15 23.48 15.58 -2.87
C ASN A 15 23.51 14.26 -2.08
N GLU A 16 22.36 13.66 -1.77
CA GLU A 16 22.29 12.32 -1.19
C GLU A 16 22.49 11.25 -2.28
N THR A 17 23.25 10.20 -1.97
CA THR A 17 23.33 9.03 -2.86
C THR A 17 22.04 8.22 -2.77
N PHE A 18 21.67 7.53 -3.85
CA PHE A 18 20.47 6.68 -3.82
C PHE A 18 20.53 5.63 -2.70
N SER A 19 21.71 5.05 -2.44
CA SER A 19 21.88 4.08 -1.35
C SER A 19 21.57 4.66 0.03
N HIS A 20 21.98 5.91 0.33
CA HIS A 20 21.61 6.56 1.59
C HIS A 20 20.11 6.85 1.65
N TYR A 21 19.53 7.30 0.54
CA TYR A 21 18.09 7.52 0.45
C TYR A 21 17.31 6.22 0.73
N GLU A 22 17.69 5.15 0.05
CA GLU A 22 17.09 3.83 0.18
C GLU A 22 17.20 3.27 1.60
N ASN A 23 18.34 3.49 2.28
CA ASN A 23 18.49 3.12 3.70
C ASN A 23 17.50 3.88 4.60
N ARG A 24 17.25 5.17 4.34
CA ARG A 24 16.21 5.92 5.07
C ARG A 24 14.82 5.38 4.81
N LEU A 25 14.51 4.98 3.57
CA LEU A 25 13.24 4.35 3.22
C LEU A 25 13.08 3.00 3.94
N TYR A 26 14.15 2.19 3.94
CA TYR A 26 14.13 0.89 4.61
C TYR A 26 13.94 1.02 6.12
N ALA A 27 14.55 2.01 6.77
CA ALA A 27 14.34 2.27 8.20
C ALA A 27 12.87 2.61 8.53
N VAL A 28 12.19 3.36 7.66
CA VAL A 28 10.74 3.61 7.81
C VAL A 28 9.95 2.31 7.66
N PHE A 29 10.26 1.53 6.63
CA PHE A 29 9.60 0.24 6.38
C PHE A 29 9.79 -0.74 7.55
N GLU A 30 11.02 -0.86 8.07
CA GLU A 30 11.33 -1.73 9.20
C GLU A 30 10.54 -1.32 10.44
N ASN A 31 10.51 -0.01 10.75
CA ASN A 31 9.70 0.48 11.86
C ASN A 31 8.21 0.15 11.66
N ASP A 32 7.68 0.35 10.46
CA ASP A 32 6.25 0.25 10.18
C ASP A 32 5.72 -1.18 10.02
N PHE A 33 6.55 -2.10 9.53
CA PHE A 33 6.10 -3.45 9.11
C PHE A 33 6.90 -4.62 9.70
N ILE A 34 8.01 -4.36 10.40
CA ILE A 34 8.83 -5.40 11.03
C ILE A 34 8.78 -5.25 12.55
N VAL A 35 9.16 -4.07 13.05
CA VAL A 35 9.18 -3.75 14.50
C VAL A 35 7.76 -3.53 15.01
N SER A 36 6.97 -2.76 14.27
CA SER A 36 5.53 -2.60 14.49
C SER A 36 4.74 -3.10 13.28
N HIS A 37 3.42 -3.06 13.38
CA HIS A 37 2.52 -3.56 12.34
C HIS A 37 1.26 -2.69 12.30
N PRO A 38 0.78 -2.25 11.13
CA PRO A 38 -0.55 -1.68 11.02
C PRO A 38 -1.61 -2.76 11.18
N HIS A 39 -2.85 -2.35 11.44
CA HIS A 39 -3.97 -3.26 11.64
C HIS A 39 -5.10 -2.94 10.67
N TYR A 40 -5.56 -3.97 9.95
CA TYR A 40 -6.75 -3.88 9.11
C TYR A 40 -7.86 -4.71 9.74
N ARG A 41 -8.94 -4.07 10.18
CA ARG A 41 -10.07 -4.74 10.85
C ARG A 41 -9.65 -5.64 12.02
N GLY A 42 -8.69 -5.16 12.82
CA GLY A 42 -8.13 -5.90 13.96
C GLY A 42 -7.13 -7.01 13.59
N LEU A 43 -6.90 -7.28 12.31
CA LEU A 43 -5.86 -8.22 11.86
C LEU A 43 -4.53 -7.48 11.70
N PRO A 44 -3.42 -7.95 12.32
CA PRO A 44 -2.11 -7.38 12.06
C PRO A 44 -1.75 -7.59 10.58
N VAL A 45 -1.25 -6.53 9.95
CA VAL A 45 -0.80 -6.57 8.56
C VAL A 45 0.69 -6.89 8.53
N HIS A 46 1.03 -8.04 7.96
CA HIS A 46 2.39 -8.46 7.71
C HIS A 46 2.78 -8.25 6.26
N VAL A 47 4.09 -8.22 6.03
CA VAL A 47 4.71 -8.13 4.71
C VAL A 47 5.36 -9.45 4.35
N ARG A 48 5.55 -9.68 3.05
CA ARG A 48 6.25 -10.88 2.59
C ARG A 48 7.71 -10.85 3.04
N ARG A 49 8.10 -11.85 3.83
CA ARG A 49 9.50 -12.11 4.17
C ARG A 49 10.14 -12.98 3.09
N ARG A 50 11.25 -12.53 2.53
CA ARG A 50 12.21 -13.37 1.80
C ARG A 50 13.57 -12.69 1.95
N GLU A 51 14.54 -13.42 2.50
CA GLU A 51 15.91 -12.95 2.78
C GLU A 51 16.81 -12.99 1.54
N GLU A 52 16.24 -13.25 0.35
CA GLU A 52 16.99 -13.65 -0.86
C GLU A 52 17.14 -12.52 -1.90
N GLU A 53 16.78 -11.28 -1.57
CA GLU A 53 17.18 -10.14 -2.39
C GLU A 53 18.57 -9.68 -1.92
N SER A 54 19.50 -9.51 -2.85
CA SER A 54 20.96 -9.62 -2.70
C SER A 54 21.65 -8.64 -1.72
N ASP A 55 20.87 -7.86 -0.97
CA ASP A 55 21.32 -6.81 -0.05
C ASP A 55 20.71 -6.91 1.37
N GLY A 56 19.93 -7.97 1.65
CA GLY A 56 19.32 -8.19 2.98
C GLY A 56 18.00 -7.46 3.23
N LYS A 57 17.44 -6.74 2.24
CA LYS A 57 16.12 -6.12 2.36
C LYS A 57 14.99 -7.12 2.16
N TRP A 58 13.85 -6.87 2.82
CA TRP A 58 12.69 -7.77 2.75
C TRP A 58 11.94 -7.60 1.43
N ALA A 59 11.48 -8.69 0.82
CA ALA A 59 10.67 -8.65 -0.40
C ALA A 59 9.47 -7.69 -0.33
N GLY A 60 8.84 -7.55 0.85
CA GLY A 60 7.78 -6.55 1.05
C GLY A 60 8.22 -5.11 0.76
N PHE A 61 9.44 -4.73 1.15
CA PHE A 61 10.02 -3.42 0.85
C PHE A 61 10.16 -3.25 -0.65
N VAL A 62 10.80 -4.21 -1.30
CA VAL A 62 11.04 -4.20 -2.75
C VAL A 62 9.72 -4.13 -3.52
N HIS A 63 8.68 -4.85 -3.10
CA HIS A 63 7.36 -4.81 -3.70
C HIS A 63 6.65 -3.44 -3.65
N ILE A 64 7.01 -2.57 -2.70
CA ILE A 64 6.41 -1.25 -2.52
C ILE A 64 7.35 -0.09 -2.90
N THR A 65 8.60 -0.37 -3.31
CA THR A 65 9.58 0.62 -3.80
C THR A 65 10.02 0.40 -5.24
N THR A 66 9.66 -0.74 -5.83
CA THR A 66 10.02 -1.08 -7.22
C THR A 66 8.78 -1.38 -8.06
N GLU A 67 8.93 -1.25 -9.37
CA GLU A 67 8.02 -1.78 -10.37
C GLU A 67 8.68 -2.92 -11.17
N GLU A 68 7.87 -3.75 -11.80
CA GLU A 68 8.37 -4.82 -12.67
C GLU A 68 8.44 -4.30 -14.10
N ASP A 69 9.64 -4.36 -14.68
CA ASP A 69 9.85 -4.06 -16.08
C ASP A 69 9.16 -5.12 -16.95
N HIS A 70 8.27 -4.67 -17.82
CA HIS A 70 7.40 -5.56 -18.59
C HIS A 70 8.15 -6.37 -19.67
N GLU A 71 9.34 -5.93 -20.10
CA GLU A 71 10.11 -6.61 -21.14
C GLU A 71 11.04 -7.67 -20.54
N THR A 72 11.69 -7.35 -19.43
CA THR A 72 12.73 -8.16 -18.80
C THR A 72 12.24 -8.96 -17.60
N GLY A 73 11.11 -8.56 -17.00
CA GLY A 73 10.61 -9.08 -15.72
C GLY A 73 11.47 -8.69 -14.52
N GLN A 74 12.46 -7.79 -14.70
CA GLN A 74 13.33 -7.33 -13.63
C GLN A 74 12.63 -6.24 -12.80
N ARG A 75 12.98 -6.14 -11.52
CA ARG A 75 12.49 -5.06 -10.66
C ARG A 75 13.36 -3.82 -10.82
N MET A 76 12.73 -2.71 -11.16
CA MET A 76 13.35 -1.41 -11.32
C MET A 76 12.86 -0.47 -10.21
N THR A 77 13.75 0.38 -9.70
CA THR A 77 13.38 1.38 -8.70
C THR A 77 12.31 2.31 -9.27
N ASP A 78 11.23 2.48 -8.51
CA ASP A 78 10.13 3.40 -8.82
C ASP A 78 10.19 4.56 -7.83
N MET A 79 10.59 5.75 -8.32
CA MET A 79 10.78 6.91 -7.45
C MET A 79 9.48 7.40 -6.82
N ASP A 80 8.35 7.29 -7.53
CA ASP A 80 7.03 7.67 -7.01
C ASP A 80 6.60 6.78 -5.83
N ARG A 81 6.93 5.50 -5.91
CA ARG A 81 6.78 4.54 -4.81
C ARG A 81 7.70 4.85 -3.65
N CYS A 82 8.99 5.08 -3.91
CA CYS A 82 9.99 5.43 -2.90
C CYS A 82 9.56 6.65 -2.07
N GLU A 83 9.14 7.74 -2.72
CA GLU A 83 8.71 8.96 -2.04
C GLU A 83 7.49 8.75 -1.13
N ARG A 84 6.69 7.71 -1.40
CA ARG A 84 5.47 7.37 -0.68
C ARG A 84 5.65 6.22 0.31
N ILE A 85 6.88 5.93 0.75
CA ILE A 85 7.15 4.83 1.70
C ILE A 85 6.33 4.91 3.00
N ARG A 86 5.91 6.12 3.40
CA ARG A 86 5.09 6.38 4.60
C ARG A 86 3.59 6.19 4.39
N TYR A 87 3.13 6.08 3.14
CA TYR A 87 1.70 6.04 2.81
C TYR A 87 1.02 4.71 3.18
N PRO A 88 1.64 3.52 3.02
CA PRO A 88 0.99 2.24 3.29
C PRO A 88 0.37 2.16 4.69
N ARG A 89 1.14 2.46 5.74
CA ARG A 89 0.72 2.32 7.14
C ARG A 89 -0.57 3.10 7.47
N PRO A 90 -0.63 4.44 7.33
CA PRO A 90 -1.83 5.19 7.64
C PRO A 90 -2.99 4.87 6.68
N SER A 91 -2.69 4.47 5.43
CA SER A 91 -3.71 3.98 4.50
C SER A 91 -4.35 2.68 4.95
N ILE A 92 -3.71 1.93 5.85
CA ILE A 92 -4.25 0.69 6.43
C ILE A 92 -4.93 0.99 7.76
N ASP A 93 -4.24 1.68 8.68
CA ASP A 93 -4.73 1.92 10.04
C ASP A 93 -5.98 2.83 10.07
N TYR A 94 -6.06 3.78 9.12
CA TYR A 94 -7.06 4.84 9.15
C TYR A 94 -8.02 4.80 7.96
N CYS A 95 -8.03 3.75 7.15
CA CYS A 95 -8.94 3.69 5.99
C CYS A 95 -10.41 3.66 6.41
N GLU A 96 -10.72 3.05 7.56
CA GLU A 96 -12.10 2.93 8.03
C GLU A 96 -12.60 4.20 8.72
N GLU A 97 -11.71 4.91 9.40
CA GLU A 97 -12.01 6.14 10.12
C GLU A 97 -10.81 7.10 10.15
N CYS A 98 -11.01 8.33 9.70
CA CYS A 98 -10.02 9.38 9.85
C CYS A 98 -9.91 9.80 11.33
N PRO A 99 -8.73 9.72 11.97
CA PRO A 99 -8.58 10.01 13.38
C PRO A 99 -8.83 11.50 13.72
N SER A 100 -8.77 12.39 12.74
CA SER A 100 -8.92 13.83 12.95
C SER A 100 -10.37 14.32 12.80
N CYS A 101 -11.19 13.67 11.98
CA CYS A 101 -12.52 14.19 11.65
C CYS A 101 -13.58 13.13 11.29
N SER A 102 -13.26 11.83 11.42
CA SER A 102 -14.14 10.73 11.02
C SER A 102 -14.72 10.89 9.60
N TYR A 103 -13.92 11.45 8.69
CA TYR A 103 -14.29 11.75 7.29
C TYR A 103 -15.42 12.77 7.09
N THR A 104 -15.74 13.58 8.10
CA THR A 104 -16.69 14.70 7.97
C THR A 104 -16.11 15.89 7.18
N GLN A 105 -14.79 16.00 7.11
CA GLN A 105 -14.08 17.14 6.49
C GLN A 105 -13.03 16.74 5.44
N CYS A 106 -12.60 15.48 5.41
CA CYS A 106 -11.68 14.97 4.40
C CYS A 106 -12.29 13.78 3.66
N GLU A 107 -11.69 13.41 2.54
CA GLU A 107 -12.24 12.38 1.66
C GLU A 107 -11.96 10.97 2.20
N LYS A 108 -13.01 10.13 2.20
CA LYS A 108 -12.90 8.72 2.57
C LYS A 108 -12.30 7.89 1.42
N PRO A 109 -11.37 6.95 1.69
CA PRO A 109 -10.91 6.00 0.69
C PRO A 109 -12.05 5.16 0.13
N LEU A 110 -11.92 4.74 -1.12
CA LEU A 110 -12.80 3.71 -1.69
C LEU A 110 -12.25 2.34 -1.34
N ILE A 111 -13.08 1.47 -0.76
CA ILE A 111 -12.63 0.15 -0.31
C ILE A 111 -13.53 -0.93 -0.90
N TRP A 112 -12.94 -1.91 -1.57
CA TRP A 112 -13.68 -3.03 -2.17
C TRP A 112 -12.93 -4.35 -2.14
N GLU A 113 -13.68 -5.43 -2.20
CA GLU A 113 -13.17 -6.78 -2.31
C GLU A 113 -13.18 -7.28 -3.75
N GLU A 114 -12.15 -8.02 -4.13
CA GLU A 114 -12.10 -8.79 -5.36
C GLU A 114 -11.64 -10.21 -5.11
N ASP A 115 -12.25 -11.15 -5.84
CA ASP A 115 -11.82 -12.54 -5.83
C ASP A 115 -10.51 -12.66 -6.62
N TRP A 116 -9.51 -13.27 -5.99
CA TRP A 116 -8.22 -13.55 -6.59
C TRP A 116 -7.88 -15.03 -6.40
N ARG A 117 -8.06 -15.82 -7.47
CA ARG A 117 -7.97 -17.28 -7.42
C ARG A 117 -8.96 -17.84 -6.39
N ASN A 118 -8.45 -18.43 -5.30
CA ASN A 118 -9.23 -18.96 -4.18
C ASN A 118 -9.15 -18.08 -2.92
N ARG A 119 -8.76 -16.81 -3.07
CA ARG A 119 -8.59 -15.84 -1.99
C ARG A 119 -9.36 -14.56 -2.30
N THR A 120 -9.51 -13.71 -1.30
CA THR A 120 -10.08 -12.37 -1.46
C THR A 120 -8.98 -11.34 -1.26
N ARG A 121 -8.95 -10.32 -2.12
CA ARG A 121 -8.10 -9.14 -1.96
C ARG A 121 -8.94 -7.92 -1.67
N VAL A 122 -8.52 -7.16 -0.67
CA VAL A 122 -9.07 -5.85 -0.35
C VAL A 122 -8.22 -4.79 -1.05
N HIS A 123 -8.88 -3.91 -1.77
CA HIS A 123 -8.27 -2.74 -2.38
C HIS A 123 -8.68 -1.49 -1.63
N ILE A 124 -7.73 -0.65 -1.27
CA ILE A 124 -7.95 0.64 -0.60
C ILE A 124 -7.39 1.72 -1.52
N LEU A 125 -8.28 2.52 -2.13
CA LEU A 125 -7.92 3.60 -3.04
C LEU A 125 -8.09 4.96 -2.37
N VAL A 126 -6.97 5.65 -2.14
CA VAL A 126 -6.92 7.04 -1.69
C VAL A 126 -6.97 7.95 -2.92
N ARG A 127 -8.19 8.28 -3.36
CA ARG A 127 -8.41 8.98 -4.64
C ARG A 127 -7.64 10.30 -4.79
N PRO A 128 -7.62 11.22 -3.79
CA PRO A 128 -6.89 12.48 -3.93
C PRO A 128 -5.40 12.29 -4.19
N GLU A 129 -4.82 11.21 -3.66
CA GLU A 129 -3.39 10.87 -3.79
C GLU A 129 -3.12 9.88 -4.93
N ARG A 130 -4.16 9.38 -5.61
CA ARG A 130 -4.09 8.28 -6.59
C ARG A 130 -3.27 7.09 -6.07
N TYR A 131 -3.39 6.81 -4.78
CA TYR A 131 -2.59 5.80 -4.10
C TYR A 131 -3.43 4.56 -3.81
N LEU A 132 -2.94 3.40 -4.21
CA LEU A 132 -3.62 2.12 -4.03
C LEU A 132 -2.83 1.23 -3.07
N VAL A 133 -3.51 0.68 -2.08
CA VAL A 133 -3.01 -0.40 -1.22
C VAL A 133 -3.81 -1.67 -1.50
N ILE A 134 -3.12 -2.81 -1.63
CA ILE A 134 -3.75 -4.12 -1.83
C ILE A 134 -3.38 -5.02 -0.67
N LEU A 135 -4.40 -5.52 0.00
CA LEU A 135 -4.32 -6.39 1.15
C LEU A 135 -4.93 -7.77 0.82
N GLU A 136 -4.43 -8.82 1.45
CA GLU A 136 -4.96 -10.18 1.35
C GLU A 136 -5.23 -10.71 2.77
N PRO A 137 -6.47 -10.62 3.27
CA PRO A 137 -6.84 -11.12 4.59
C PRO A 137 -6.74 -12.65 4.68
N HIS A 138 -6.28 -13.14 5.83
CA HIS A 138 -6.19 -14.55 6.19
C HIS A 138 -6.83 -14.82 7.57
N PRO A 139 -8.13 -14.51 7.76
CA PRO A 139 -8.81 -14.70 9.04
C PRO A 139 -8.96 -16.17 9.43
N GLU A 140 -8.86 -17.10 8.48
CA GLU A 140 -9.02 -18.54 8.67
C GLU A 140 -7.80 -19.24 9.29
N LYS A 141 -6.67 -18.54 9.42
CA LYS A 141 -5.42 -19.10 9.96
C LYS A 141 -5.49 -19.22 11.47
N GLU A 142 -4.75 -20.18 12.03
CA GLU A 142 -4.61 -20.35 13.49
C GLU A 142 -4.18 -19.05 14.19
N ARG A 143 -3.30 -18.28 13.53
CA ARG A 143 -3.01 -16.90 13.87
C ARG A 143 -3.52 -16.01 12.74
N PRO A 144 -4.72 -15.41 12.86
CA PRO A 144 -5.28 -14.54 11.84
C PRO A 144 -4.37 -13.36 11.54
N TYR A 145 -4.20 -13.05 10.26
CA TYR A 145 -3.41 -11.91 9.82
C TYR A 145 -3.92 -11.37 8.50
N CYS A 146 -3.34 -10.27 8.03
CA CYS A 146 -3.52 -9.78 6.68
C CYS A 146 -2.15 -9.58 6.02
N MET A 147 -2.02 -9.89 4.74
CA MET A 147 -0.78 -9.68 3.99
C MET A 147 -0.87 -8.39 3.19
N LEU A 148 0.12 -7.50 3.31
CA LEU A 148 0.34 -6.43 2.35
C LEU A 148 0.88 -7.04 1.05
N VAL A 149 0.06 -7.05 0.00
CA VAL A 149 0.42 -7.58 -1.32
C VAL A 149 1.31 -6.59 -2.07
N THR A 150 0.89 -5.34 -2.12
CA THR A 150 1.61 -4.21 -2.72
C THR A 150 0.93 -2.89 -2.35
N ALA A 151 1.63 -1.78 -2.55
CA ALA A 151 1.09 -0.44 -2.45
C ALA A 151 1.85 0.47 -3.42
N TYR A 152 1.15 1.32 -4.17
CA TYR A 152 1.76 2.10 -5.23
C TYR A 152 0.92 3.30 -5.69
N TYR A 153 1.59 4.26 -6.31
CA TYR A 153 0.99 5.41 -6.97
C TYR A 153 0.50 5.06 -8.37
N LEU A 154 -0.70 5.51 -8.74
CA LEU A 154 -1.29 5.33 -10.06
C LEU A 154 -0.91 6.54 -10.93
N ASN A 155 0.29 6.46 -11.52
CA ASN A 155 0.88 7.51 -12.35
C ASN A 155 0.13 7.77 -13.67
N TYR A 156 -0.51 6.76 -14.26
CA TYR A 156 -1.26 6.91 -15.51
C TYR A 156 -2.77 7.01 -15.30
N GLU A 157 -3.42 7.94 -16.00
CA GLU A 157 -4.89 8.09 -16.03
C GLU A 157 -5.61 6.80 -16.39
N SER A 158 -5.07 6.02 -17.34
CA SER A 158 -5.65 4.75 -17.77
C SER A 158 -5.72 3.74 -16.61
N SER A 159 -4.65 3.68 -15.80
CA SER A 159 -4.54 2.81 -14.64
C SER A 159 -5.49 3.25 -13.52
N TYR A 160 -5.55 4.56 -13.23
CA TYR A 160 -6.45 5.12 -12.23
C TYR A 160 -7.93 4.91 -12.60
N ASN A 161 -8.31 5.23 -13.84
CA ASN A 161 -9.65 4.96 -14.34
C ASN A 161 -9.98 3.46 -14.37
N GLY A 162 -8.96 2.61 -14.58
CA GLY A 162 -9.06 1.16 -14.42
C GLY A 162 -9.51 0.75 -13.03
N GLN A 163 -8.93 1.33 -11.98
CA GLN A 163 -9.31 1.07 -10.59
C GLN A 163 -10.72 1.58 -10.27
N LEU A 164 -11.11 2.75 -10.77
CA LEU A 164 -12.49 3.25 -10.60
C LEU A 164 -13.53 2.30 -11.23
N ARG A 165 -13.27 1.78 -12.43
CA ARG A 165 -14.14 0.77 -13.06
C ARG A 165 -14.22 -0.54 -12.28
N ARG A 166 -13.14 -0.93 -11.61
CA ARG A 166 -13.11 -2.10 -10.72
C ARG A 166 -13.96 -1.87 -9.49
N TYR A 167 -13.83 -0.71 -8.85
CA TYR A 167 -14.70 -0.29 -7.75
C TYR A 167 -16.18 -0.30 -8.16
N ASP A 168 -16.55 0.28 -9.31
CA ASP A 168 -17.94 0.29 -9.79
C ASP A 168 -18.48 -1.12 -10.08
N ARG A 169 -17.62 -2.05 -10.50
CA ARG A 169 -17.97 -3.46 -10.67
C ARG A 169 -18.22 -4.12 -9.31
N ALA A 170 -17.34 -3.90 -8.33
CA ALA A 170 -17.51 -4.41 -6.97
C ALA A 170 -18.78 -3.86 -6.32
N LYS A 171 -19.08 -2.57 -6.54
CA LYS A 171 -20.33 -1.92 -6.09
C LYS A 171 -21.57 -2.62 -6.64
N ARG A 172 -21.61 -2.92 -7.94
CA ARG A 172 -22.71 -3.68 -8.57
C ARG A 172 -22.82 -5.12 -8.05
N ALA A 173 -21.70 -5.70 -7.62
CA ALA A 173 -21.66 -7.04 -7.05
C ALA A 173 -21.91 -7.07 -5.52
N GLY A 174 -22.15 -5.92 -4.87
CA GLY A 174 -22.33 -5.86 -3.41
C GLY A 174 -21.05 -6.10 -2.60
N LYS A 175 -19.87 -5.93 -3.23
CA LYS A 175 -18.53 -6.18 -2.65
C LYS A 175 -17.80 -4.90 -2.21
N ILE A 176 -18.53 -3.80 -2.03
CA ILE A 176 -17.96 -2.58 -1.45
C ILE A 176 -17.94 -2.71 0.07
N ILE A 177 -16.85 -2.29 0.66
CA ILE A 177 -16.69 -2.17 2.10
C ILE A 177 -17.06 -0.76 2.54
N GLN A 178 -16.56 0.24 1.82
CA GLN A 178 -16.75 1.67 2.09
C GLN A 178 -16.71 2.50 0.81
#